data_AF-V4IXU4-F1
#
_entry.id   AF-V4IXU4-F1
#
_cell.length_a   1.000
_cell.length_b   1.000
_cell.length_c   1.000
_cell.angle_alpha   90.00
_cell.angle_beta   90.00
_cell.angle_gamma   90.00
#
_symmetry.space_group_name_H-M   'P 1'
#
loop_
_entity.id
_entity.type
_entity.pdbx_description
1 polymer ?
#
loop_
_entity_poly.entity_id
_entity_poly.type
_entity_poly.pdbx_seq_one_letter_code
_entity_poly.pdbx_strand_id
1 'polypeptide(L)' 'MLGRLAVGESSRGGGIGRLLLMDAIQRTMRAAQEIAVYALVVDAKDERAAAFYRHHDFLPFQDQPSRLFLPLG' A
#
# COMPACT_ATOMS: atom_id res chain seq x y z
N MET A 1 12.06 1.58 4.40
CA MET A 1 10.87 0.86 4.91
C MET A 1 9.72 1.85 5.07
N LEU A 2 8.59 1.63 4.40
CA LEU A 2 7.34 2.34 4.67
C LEU A 2 6.57 1.53 5.72
N GLY A 3 6.63 1.99 6.96
CA GLY A 3 6.23 1.18 8.13
C GLY A 3 4.74 1.16 8.45
N ARG A 4 3.89 1.95 7.77
CA ARG A 4 2.41 1.91 7.85
C ARG A 4 1.79 3.02 7.01
N LEU A 5 0.98 2.66 6.02
CA LEU A 5 0.00 3.58 5.44
C LEU A 5 -1.36 3.29 6.08
N ALA A 6 -1.63 3.89 7.24
CA ALA A 6 -2.95 3.81 7.84
C ALA A 6 -3.85 4.86 7.17
N VAL A 7 -4.84 4.42 6.37
CA VAL A 7 -5.95 5.30 6.00
C VAL A 7 -6.76 5.53 7.28
N GLY A 8 -6.63 6.72 7.86
CA GLY A 8 -7.43 7.14 9.01
C GLY A 8 -8.92 6.97 8.72
N GLU A 9 -9.68 6.53 9.73
CA GLU A 9 -11.12 6.26 9.60
C GLU A 9 -11.95 7.47 9.11
N SER A 10 -11.38 8.68 9.18
CA SER A 10 -11.95 9.95 8.70
C SER A 10 -12.03 10.09 7.17
N SER A 11 -11.59 9.10 6.37
CA SER A 11 -11.60 9.18 4.90
C SER A 11 -12.31 8.00 4.21
N ARG A 12 -13.32 7.40 4.85
CA ARG A 12 -14.21 6.42 4.21
C ARG A 12 -15.10 7.10 3.15
N GLY A 13 -15.12 6.56 1.93
CA GLY A 13 -16.15 6.84 0.91
C GLY A 13 -15.93 8.00 -0.06
N GLY A 14 -14.86 8.80 0.09
CA GLY A 14 -14.64 10.02 -0.72
C GLY A 14 -13.51 9.96 -1.76
N GLY A 15 -12.91 8.78 -2.04
CA GLY A 15 -11.79 8.65 -2.99
C GLY A 15 -10.42 9.14 -2.48
N ILE A 16 -10.37 9.78 -1.30
CA ILE A 16 -9.14 10.31 -0.68
C ILE A 16 -8.13 9.20 -0.35
N GLY A 17 -8.58 8.00 0.06
CA GLY A 17 -7.70 6.87 0.33
C GLY A 17 -6.88 6.43 -0.90
N ARG A 18 -7.47 6.53 -2.10
CA ARG A 18 -6.76 6.26 -3.37
C ARG A 18 -5.74 7.36 -3.66
N LEU A 19 -6.09 8.63 -3.46
CA LEU A 19 -5.18 9.75 -3.68
C LEU A 19 -3.96 9.70 -2.74
N LEU A 20 -4.17 9.36 -1.46
CA LEU A 20 -3.08 9.20 -0.50
C LEU A 20 -2.19 8.00 -0.83
N LEU A 21 -2.78 6.88 -1.27
CA LEU A 21 -2.01 5.72 -1.73
C LEU A 21 -1.17 6.06 -2.97
N MET A 22 -1.77 6.78 -3.93
CA MET A 22 -1.07 7.22 -5.14
C MET A 22 0.03 8.23 -4.83
N ASP A 23 -0.20 9.21 -3.95
CA ASP A 23 0.84 10.16 -3.52
C ASP A 23 1.99 9.43 -2.80
N ALA A 24 1.67 8.50 -1.90
CA ALA A 24 2.68 7.68 -1.22
C ALA A 24 3.51 6.86 -2.23
N ILE A 25 2.86 6.22 -3.22
CA ILE A 25 3.54 5.49 -4.28
C ILE A 25 4.41 6.44 -5.11
N GLN A 26 3.90 7.60 -5.54
CA GLN A 26 4.66 8.57 -6.33
C GLN A 26 5.87 9.15 -5.60
N ARG A 27 5.75 9.43 -4.29
CA ARG A 27 6.89 9.86 -3.46
C ARG A 27 7.92 8.75 -3.32
N THR A 28 7.46 7.52 -3.11
CA THR A 28 8.33 6.35 -3.00
C THR A 28 9.05 6.07 -4.31
N MET A 29 8.38 6.15 -5.45
CA MET A 29 8.96 5.98 -6.78
C MET A 29 9.99 7.05 -7.11
N ARG A 30 9.75 8.31 -6.73
CA ARG A 30 10.75 9.37 -6.85
C ARG A 30 12.00 9.10 -6.02
N ALA A 31 11.84 8.64 -4.78
CA ALA A 31 12.98 8.19 -3.96
C ALA A 31 13.62 6.90 -4.51
N ALA A 32 12.84 6.04 -5.17
CA ALA A 32 13.30 4.78 -5.74
C ALA A 32 14.21 4.95 -6.98
N GLN A 33 14.17 6.12 -7.63
CA GLN A 33 15.13 6.44 -8.69
C GLN A 33 16.56 6.65 -8.15
N GLU A 34 16.69 6.94 -6.86
CA GLU A 34 18.00 7.09 -6.19
C GLU A 34 18.41 5.83 -5.41
N ILE A 35 17.45 4.97 -5.03
CA ILE A 35 17.65 3.75 -4.24
C ILE A 35 16.78 2.65 -4.84
N ALA A 36 17.35 1.54 -5.30
CA ALA A 36 16.57 0.45 -5.90
C ALA A 36 15.47 -0.09 -4.96
N VAL A 37 14.22 0.34 -5.16
CA VAL A 37 13.03 -0.16 -4.44
C VAL A 37 12.32 -1.14 -5.36
N TYR A 38 12.27 -2.41 -4.96
CA TYR A 38 11.67 -3.50 -5.75
C TYR A 38 10.19 -3.73 -5.48
N ALA A 39 9.68 -3.33 -4.30
CA ALA A 39 8.29 -3.50 -3.93
C ALA A 39 7.87 -2.58 -2.76
N LEU A 40 6.59 -2.24 -2.71
CA LEU A 40 5.94 -1.59 -1.56
C LEU A 40 5.24 -2.66 -0.71
N VAL A 41 5.54 -2.74 0.58
CA VAL A 41 4.93 -3.71 1.51
C VAL A 41 4.00 -2.98 2.50
N VAL A 42 2.84 -3.56 2.78
CA VAL A 42 1.83 -3.03 3.72
C VAL A 42 1.32 -4.12 4.65
N ASP A 43 0.99 -3.74 5.89
CA ASP A 43 0.27 -4.58 6.84
C ASP A 43 -1.18 -4.08 6.96
N ALA A 44 -2.13 -4.88 6.50
CA ALA A 44 -3.56 -4.59 6.58
C ALA A 44 -4.07 -4.83 8.01
N LYS A 45 -4.80 -3.84 8.55
CA LYS A 45 -5.37 -3.91 9.90
C LYS A 45 -6.53 -4.90 10.04
N ASP A 46 -7.28 -5.10 8.96
CA ASP A 46 -8.48 -5.93 8.91
C ASP A 46 -8.73 -6.42 7.47
N GLU A 47 -9.68 -7.34 7.31
CA GLU A 47 -10.03 -7.93 6.02
C GLU A 47 -10.53 -6.88 5.00
N ARG A 48 -11.17 -5.80 5.47
CA ARG A 48 -11.63 -4.71 4.60
C ARG A 48 -10.45 -3.94 4.02
N ALA A 49 -9.41 -3.68 4.82
CA ALA A 49 -8.17 -3.08 4.37
C ALA A 49 -7.42 -4.01 3.42
N ALA A 50 -7.35 -5.31 3.71
CA ALA A 50 -6.73 -6.29 2.83
C ALA A 50 -7.43 -6.36 1.46
N ALA A 51 -8.77 -6.35 1.43
CA ALA A 51 -9.55 -6.28 0.20
C ALA A 51 -9.30 -4.98 -0.59
N PHE A 52 -9.17 -3.84 0.10
CA PHE A 52 -8.80 -2.57 -0.53
C PHE A 52 -7.43 -2.65 -1.23
N TYR A 53 -6.40 -3.16 -0.55
CA TYR A 53 -5.08 -3.30 -1.15
C TYR A 53 -5.07 -4.31 -2.32
N ARG A 54 -5.78 -5.45 -2.19
CA ARG A 54 -5.92 -6.42 -3.30
C ARG A 54 -6.61 -5.83 -4.52
N HIS A 55 -7.57 -4.91 -4.34
CA HIS A 55 -8.19 -4.18 -5.45
C HIS A 55 -7.24 -3.20 -6.14
N HIS A 56 -6.10 -2.91 -5.52
CA HIS A 56 -5.03 -2.05 -6.02
C HIS A 56 -3.77 -2.86 -6.41
N ASP A 57 -3.95 -4.12 -6.81
CA ASP A 57 -2.91 -5.04 -7.30
C ASP A 57 -1.84 -5.45 -6.27
N PHE A 58 -2.08 -5.19 -4.99
CA PHE A 58 -1.25 -5.77 -3.94
C PHE A 58 -1.53 -7.27 -3.80
N LEU A 59 -0.45 -8.04 -3.70
CA LEU A 59 -0.47 -9.49 -3.54
C LEU A 59 -0.23 -9.85 -2.06
N PRO A 60 -1.01 -10.78 -1.47
CA PRO A 60 -0.76 -11.23 -0.10
C PRO A 60 0.50 -12.11 -0.02
N PHE A 61 1.18 -12.08 1.13
CA PHE A 61 2.20 -13.08 1.45
C PHE A 61 1.56 -14.44 1.73
N GLN A 62 2.21 -15.53 1.30
CA GLN A 62 1.69 -16.89 1.49
C GLN A 62 1.47 -17.24 2.97
N ASP A 63 2.41 -16.85 3.83
CA ASP A 63 2.36 -17.17 5.26
C ASP A 63 1.59 -16.14 6.10
N GLN A 64 1.36 -14.94 5.56
CA GLN A 64 0.75 -13.82 6.28
C GLN A 64 -0.22 -13.07 5.37
N PRO A 65 -1.50 -13.53 5.25
CA PRO A 65 -2.48 -12.91 4.36
C PRO A 65 -2.81 -11.44 4.68
N SER A 66 -2.60 -11.01 5.93
CA SER A 66 -2.73 -9.61 6.35
C SER A 66 -1.59 -8.73 5.86
N ARG A 67 -0.47 -9.32 5.41
CA ARG A 67 0.65 -8.59 4.82
C ARG A 67 0.56 -8.70 3.31
N LEU A 68 0.67 -7.58 2.62
CA LEU A 68 0.60 -7.53 1.17
C LEU A 68 1.76 -6.73 0.59
N PHE A 69 2.08 -6.98 -0.67
CA PHE A 69 3.10 -6.24 -1.39
C PHE A 69 2.68 -5.90 -2.81
N LEU A 70 3.12 -4.75 -3.31
CA LEU A 70 2.99 -4.32 -4.69
C LEU A 70 4.39 -4.29 -5.30
N PRO A 71 4.72 -5.15 -6.27
CA PRO A 71 6.00 -5.06 -6.98
C PRO A 71 6.10 -3.72 -7.72
N LEU A 72 7.25 -3.06 -7.60
CA LEU A 72 7.59 -1.84 -8.32
C LEU A 72 8.59 -2.24 -9.41
N GLY A 73 8.07 -2.55 -10.59
CA GLY A 73 8.83 -2.99 -11.77
C GLY A 73 8.38 -2.25 -13.01
#